data_AF-A0A060WZT5-F1
#
_entry.id   AF-A0A060WZT5-F1
#
_cell.length_a   1.000
_cell.length_b   1.000
_cell.length_c   1.000
_cell.angle_alpha   90.00
_cell.angle_beta   90.00
_cell.angle_gamma   90.00
#
_symmetry.space_group_name_H-M   'P 1'
#
loop_
_entity.id
_entity.type
_entity.pdbx_description
1 polymer ?
#
loop_
_entity_poly.entity_id
_entity_poly.type
_entity_poly.pdbx_seq_one_letter_code
_entity_poly.pdbx_strand_id
1 'polypeptide(L)'
;MRRQVVDNQPTISKITMKLDGTVVELSKGSVVVNGNNATLPFSQSGILIEETPSYIKIKAKLGLVAIWNQDDSFLVEMDIKFRNKTCGLCGDFNAIQQFDEFYSHGMKLSAVDFGNFWKLDGPTESCTENILPSNQKCPNLVGYTLSLMIRIGILARLLCT
;
A
#
# COMPACT_ATOMS: atom_id res chain seq x y z
N MET A 1 -3.98 1.62 4.60
CA MET A 1 -4.51 0.43 3.91
C MET A 1 -4.79 -0.61 4.97
N ARG A 2 -5.95 -1.26 4.90
CA ARG A 2 -6.36 -2.32 5.82
C ARG A 2 -6.40 -3.65 5.06
N ARG A 3 -5.77 -4.69 5.62
CA ARG A 3 -5.88 -6.06 5.10
C ARG A 3 -6.86 -6.85 5.96
N GLN A 4 -7.22 -8.04 5.53
CA GLN A 4 -8.00 -9.01 6.29
C GLN A 4 -7.71 -10.41 5.73
N VAL A 5 -8.09 -11.45 6.45
CA VAL A 5 -8.05 -12.83 5.94
C VAL A 5 -9.45 -13.27 5.57
N VAL A 6 -9.65 -13.63 4.30
CA VAL A 6 -10.89 -14.24 3.80
C VAL A 6 -10.49 -15.60 3.24
N ASP A 7 -11.15 -16.67 3.69
CA ASP A 7 -10.87 -18.04 3.25
C ASP A 7 -9.37 -18.43 3.33
N ASN A 8 -8.72 -18.02 4.41
CA ASN A 8 -7.28 -18.22 4.65
C ASN A 8 -6.35 -17.51 3.64
N GLN A 9 -6.86 -16.54 2.88
CA GLN A 9 -6.10 -15.71 1.95
C GLN A 9 -6.07 -14.23 2.38
N PRO A 10 -4.91 -13.55 2.31
CA PRO A 10 -4.78 -12.16 2.71
C PRO A 10 -5.30 -11.20 1.63
N THR A 11 -6.42 -10.54 1.90
CA THR A 11 -7.08 -9.59 0.98
C THR A 11 -6.95 -8.15 1.50
N ILE A 12 -7.12 -7.16 0.63
CA ILE A 12 -7.21 -5.75 1.02
C ILE A 12 -8.69 -5.41 1.22
N SER A 13 -9.07 -5.03 2.43
CA SER A 13 -10.47 -4.66 2.75
C SER A 13 -10.76 -3.19 2.47
N LYS A 14 -9.77 -2.32 2.72
CA LYS A 14 -9.92 -0.87 2.57
C LYS A 14 -8.62 -0.18 2.19
N ILE A 15 -8.70 0.73 1.22
CA ILE A 15 -7.61 1.65 0.87
C ILE A 15 -8.10 3.07 1.14
N THR A 16 -7.27 3.88 1.78
CA THR A 16 -7.53 5.31 1.97
C THR A 16 -6.34 6.08 1.43
N MET A 17 -6.58 6.97 0.46
CA MET A 17 -5.59 7.83 -0.16
C MET A 17 -5.93 9.28 0.12
N LYS A 18 -4.95 10.07 0.54
CA LYS A 18 -5.08 11.52 0.68
C LYS A 18 -4.26 12.18 -0.44
N LEU A 19 -4.95 12.79 -1.39
CA LEU A 19 -4.41 13.35 -2.62
C LEU A 19 -4.75 14.83 -2.69
N ASP A 20 -3.79 15.70 -2.37
CA ASP A 20 -3.94 17.17 -2.44
C ASP A 20 -5.24 17.68 -1.79
N GLY A 21 -5.45 17.32 -0.52
CA GLY A 21 -6.65 17.68 0.24
C GLY A 21 -7.91 16.84 -0.05
N THR A 22 -7.92 16.01 -1.11
CA THR A 22 -9.01 15.08 -1.39
C THR A 22 -8.76 13.73 -0.73
N VAL A 23 -9.76 13.18 -0.07
CA VAL A 23 -9.71 11.83 0.53
C VAL A 23 -10.47 10.86 -0.38
N VAL A 24 -9.78 9.84 -0.88
CA VAL A 24 -10.36 8.75 -1.66
C VAL A 24 -10.31 7.48 -0.84
N GLU A 25 -11.46 6.82 -0.65
CA GLU A 25 -11.56 5.54 0.04
C GLU A 25 -12.09 4.48 -0.93
N LEU A 26 -11.35 3.37 -1.05
CA LEU A 26 -11.72 2.22 -1.88
C LEU A 26 -12.03 1.03 -0.98
N SER A 27 -13.13 0.35 -1.30
CA SER A 27 -13.45 -1.00 -0.83
C SER A 27 -14.10 -1.77 -1.99
N LYS A 28 -14.24 -3.09 -1.87
CA LYS A 28 -14.75 -3.91 -2.97
C LYS A 28 -16.15 -3.44 -3.35
N GLY A 29 -16.33 -3.05 -4.61
CA GLY A 29 -17.60 -2.51 -5.11
C GLY A 29 -18.01 -1.11 -4.60
N SER A 30 -17.11 -0.35 -3.97
CA SER A 30 -17.43 0.99 -3.47
C SER A 30 -16.24 1.96 -3.56
N VAL A 31 -16.48 3.13 -4.11
CA VAL A 31 -15.55 4.26 -4.16
C VAL A 31 -16.18 5.48 -3.49
N VAL A 32 -15.51 6.00 -2.47
CA VAL A 32 -15.96 7.18 -1.73
C VAL A 32 -14.93 8.29 -1.90
N VAL A 33 -15.39 9.49 -2.26
CA VAL A 33 -14.56 10.68 -2.40
C VAL A 33 -15.09 11.76 -1.47
N ASN A 34 -14.24 12.23 -0.55
CA ASN A 34 -14.59 13.22 0.48
C ASN A 34 -15.86 12.86 1.26
N GLY A 35 -16.01 11.57 1.61
CA GLY A 35 -17.17 11.05 2.36
C GLY A 35 -18.44 10.79 1.53
N ASN A 36 -18.43 11.07 0.22
CA ASN A 36 -19.57 10.84 -0.66
C ASN A 36 -19.30 9.69 -1.64
N ASN A 37 -20.30 8.84 -1.90
CA ASN A 37 -20.19 7.80 -2.92
C ASN A 37 -19.97 8.43 -4.30
N ALA A 38 -18.96 7.95 -5.02
CA ALA A 38 -18.63 8.39 -6.36
C ALA A 38 -19.20 7.43 -7.40
N THR A 39 -19.79 7.97 -8.46
CA THR A 39 -20.11 7.21 -9.67
C THR A 39 -18.90 7.23 -10.60
N LEU A 40 -18.52 6.06 -11.14
CA LEU A 40 -17.37 5.92 -12.03
C LEU A 40 -17.79 5.99 -13.51
N PRO A 41 -16.95 6.56 -14.40
CA PRO A 41 -15.67 7.19 -14.09
C PRO A 41 -15.86 8.52 -13.33
N PHE A 42 -15.00 8.76 -12.34
CA PHE A 42 -15.03 9.99 -11.54
C PHE A 42 -13.88 10.90 -11.92
N SER A 43 -14.16 12.19 -12.11
CA SER A 43 -13.12 13.18 -12.43
C SER A 43 -13.40 14.52 -11.74
N GLN A 44 -12.58 14.87 -10.74
CA GLN A 44 -12.67 16.14 -10.01
C GLN A 44 -11.35 16.43 -9.30
N SER A 45 -11.03 17.72 -9.07
CA SER A 45 -9.87 18.13 -8.26
C SER A 45 -8.53 17.53 -8.72
N GLY A 46 -8.37 17.32 -10.03
CA GLY A 46 -7.15 16.72 -10.60
C GLY A 46 -7.01 15.22 -10.34
N ILE A 47 -8.08 14.54 -9.90
CA ILE A 47 -8.15 13.10 -9.70
C ILE A 47 -9.08 12.51 -10.74
N LEU A 48 -8.62 11.47 -11.44
CA LEU A 48 -9.40 10.63 -12.33
C LEU A 48 -9.44 9.21 -11.76
N ILE A 49 -10.63 8.65 -11.59
CA ILE A 49 -10.84 7.28 -11.10
C ILE A 49 -11.61 6.51 -12.18
N GLU A 50 -11.02 5.40 -12.60
CA GLU A 50 -11.55 4.52 -13.65
C GLU A 50 -11.62 3.10 -13.09
N GLU A 51 -12.73 2.41 -13.32
CA GLU A 51 -12.90 1.00 -12.96
C GLU A 51 -13.02 0.15 -14.21
N THR A 52 -12.37 -1.01 -14.15
CA THR A 52 -12.51 -2.10 -15.09
C THR A 52 -12.90 -3.36 -14.32
N PRO A 53 -13.35 -4.43 -14.98
CA PRO A 53 -13.65 -5.70 -14.30
C PRO A 53 -12.46 -6.28 -13.50
N SER A 54 -11.23 -5.86 -13.79
CA SER A 54 -10.02 -6.42 -13.16
C SER A 54 -9.33 -5.47 -12.18
N TYR A 55 -9.60 -4.16 -12.23
CA TYR A 55 -8.93 -3.20 -11.36
C TYR A 55 -9.64 -1.85 -11.29
N ILE A 56 -9.38 -1.13 -10.20
CA ILE A 56 -9.63 0.31 -10.07
C ILE A 56 -8.30 1.05 -10.25
N LYS A 57 -8.29 2.07 -11.11
CA LYS A 57 -7.13 2.92 -11.38
C LYS A 57 -7.44 4.35 -10.98
N ILE A 58 -6.56 4.94 -10.17
CA ILE A 58 -6.59 6.34 -9.79
C ILE A 58 -5.41 7.04 -10.45
N LYS A 59 -5.66 8.12 -11.17
CA LYS A 59 -4.62 9.02 -11.69
C LYS A 59 -4.77 10.37 -11.02
N ALA A 60 -3.72 10.85 -10.38
CA ALA A 60 -3.68 12.18 -9.77
C ALA A 60 -2.75 13.09 -10.56
N LYS A 61 -3.18 14.33 -10.81
CA LYS A 61 -2.42 15.37 -11.50
C LYS A 61 -1.08 15.69 -10.81
N LEU A 62 -0.99 15.39 -9.51
CA LEU A 62 0.26 15.45 -8.75
C LEU A 62 1.32 14.43 -9.20
N GLY A 63 1.07 13.61 -10.22
CA GLY A 63 2.03 12.66 -10.77
C GLY A 63 2.08 11.35 -10.01
N LEU A 64 0.90 10.85 -9.63
CA LEU A 64 0.74 9.58 -8.93
C LEU A 64 -0.32 8.76 -9.66
N VAL A 65 -0.03 7.49 -9.90
CA VAL A 65 -0.98 6.50 -10.41
C VAL A 65 -1.07 5.36 -9.40
N ALA A 66 -2.29 5.00 -9.01
CA ALA A 66 -2.53 3.86 -8.14
C ALA A 66 -3.46 2.87 -8.81
N ILE A 67 -3.18 1.57 -8.65
CA ILE A 67 -3.96 0.49 -9.26
C ILE A 67 -4.23 -0.57 -8.20
N TRP A 68 -5.50 -0.88 -7.96
CA TRP A 68 -5.92 -1.95 -7.07
C TRP A 68 -6.67 -3.02 -7.85
N ASN A 69 -6.29 -4.29 -7.71
CA ASN A 69 -6.98 -5.42 -8.34
C ASN A 69 -8.32 -5.80 -7.67
N GLN A 70 -8.80 -4.99 -6.71
CA GLN A 70 -9.99 -5.30 -5.89
C GLN A 70 -9.85 -6.57 -5.02
N ASP A 71 -8.62 -7.01 -4.80
CA ASP A 71 -8.28 -8.18 -4.00
C ASP A 71 -7.02 -7.90 -3.15
N ASP A 72 -5.89 -8.51 -3.43
CA ASP A 72 -4.70 -8.54 -2.58
C ASP A 72 -3.56 -7.59 -2.99
N SER A 73 -3.66 -6.97 -4.17
CA SER A 73 -2.57 -6.27 -4.87
C SER A 73 -2.88 -4.82 -5.13
N PHE A 74 -2.05 -3.94 -4.56
CA PHE A 74 -2.12 -2.51 -4.73
C PHE A 74 -0.77 -1.97 -5.20
N LEU A 75 -0.76 -1.38 -6.39
CA LEU A 75 0.40 -0.78 -7.03
C LEU A 75 0.31 0.74 -6.95
N VAL A 76 1.44 1.39 -6.66
CA VAL A 76 1.58 2.84 -6.71
C VAL A 76 2.79 3.21 -7.55
N GLU A 77 2.56 4.03 -8.56
CA GLU A 77 3.58 4.65 -9.40
C GLU A 77 3.61 6.14 -9.11
N MET A 78 4.81 6.71 -9.07
CA MET A 78 5.03 8.11 -8.72
C MET A 78 6.08 8.72 -9.64
N ASP A 79 5.89 9.99 -9.97
CA ASP A 79 6.88 10.78 -10.70
C ASP A 79 8.22 10.88 -9.93
N ILE A 80 9.32 11.01 -10.66
CA ILE A 80 10.68 11.17 -10.10
C ILE A 80 10.81 12.36 -9.13
N LYS A 81 9.91 13.34 -9.20
CA LYS A 81 9.89 14.49 -8.27
C LYS A 81 9.65 14.12 -6.80
N PHE A 82 9.16 12.89 -6.54
CA PHE A 82 8.99 12.30 -5.21
C PHE A 82 10.24 11.58 -4.69
N ARG A 83 11.33 11.51 -5.46
CA ARG A 83 12.59 10.89 -5.03
C ARG A 83 13.06 11.47 -3.69
N ASN A 84 13.45 10.62 -2.74
CA ASN A 84 13.86 10.98 -1.37
C ASN A 84 12.79 11.71 -0.54
N LYS A 85 11.51 11.66 -0.96
CA LYS A 85 10.40 12.35 -0.26
C LYS A 85 9.30 11.40 0.20
N THR A 86 9.50 10.09 0.03
CA THR A 86 8.55 9.09 0.48
C THR A 86 8.95 8.58 1.86
N CYS A 87 7.95 8.12 2.60
CA CYS A 87 8.13 7.42 3.86
C CYS A 87 7.00 6.40 3.98
N GLY A 88 7.29 5.20 4.49
CA GLY A 88 6.32 4.13 4.60
C GLY A 88 6.90 2.77 4.28
N LEU A 89 6.01 1.78 4.17
CA LEU A 89 6.35 0.42 3.75
C LEU A 89 6.94 0.35 2.33
N CYS A 90 6.76 1.39 1.52
CA CYS A 90 7.30 1.50 0.17
C CYS A 90 8.73 2.08 0.12
N GLY A 91 9.33 2.38 1.28
CA GLY A 91 10.68 2.97 1.37
C GLY A 91 10.74 4.47 1.08
N ASP A 92 11.96 4.95 0.88
CA ASP A 92 12.32 6.38 0.71
C ASP A 92 12.43 6.84 -0.76
N PHE A 93 12.27 5.91 -1.70
CA PHE A 93 12.35 6.14 -3.13
C PHE A 93 13.66 6.83 -3.56
N ASN A 94 14.80 6.43 -2.99
CA ASN A 94 16.11 7.04 -3.28
C ASN A 94 16.81 6.55 -4.57
N ALA A 95 16.26 5.52 -5.22
CA ALA A 95 16.79 4.82 -6.39
C ALA A 95 18.17 4.15 -6.17
N ILE A 96 18.52 3.88 -4.92
CA ILE A 96 19.70 3.10 -4.53
C ILE A 96 19.23 1.70 -4.16
N GLN A 97 19.38 0.76 -5.09
CA GLN A 97 18.96 -0.63 -4.89
C GLN A 97 19.92 -1.44 -4.00
N GLN A 98 21.08 -0.86 -3.64
CA GLN A 98 22.15 -1.55 -2.89
C GLN A 98 21.89 -1.62 -1.38
N PHE A 99 21.03 -0.76 -0.83
CA PHE A 99 20.68 -0.80 0.59
C PHE A 99 19.26 -1.31 0.76
N ASP A 100 19.14 -2.34 1.59
CA ASP A 100 17.86 -2.87 2.08
C ASP A 100 17.06 -1.74 2.73
N GLU A 101 15.77 -1.55 2.43
CA GLU A 101 14.97 -0.48 3.06
C GLU A 101 14.77 -0.71 4.57
N PHE A 102 15.16 -1.88 5.07
CA PHE A 102 15.07 -2.28 6.47
C PHE A 102 16.19 -1.70 7.34
N TYR A 103 16.44 -0.40 7.29
CA TYR A 103 17.32 0.27 8.26
C TYR A 103 16.57 1.34 9.03
N SER A 104 16.70 1.32 10.36
CA SER A 104 16.21 2.38 11.25
C SER A 104 17.29 2.73 12.25
N HIS A 105 17.63 4.02 12.35
CA HIS A 105 18.68 4.53 13.25
C HIS A 105 20.03 3.79 13.14
N GLY A 106 20.40 3.37 11.92
CA GLY A 106 21.64 2.63 11.66
C GLY A 106 21.59 1.13 12.01
N MET A 107 20.45 0.61 12.47
CA MET A 107 20.26 -0.81 12.72
C MET A 107 19.44 -1.46 11.62
N LYS A 108 19.86 -2.65 11.18
CA LYS A 108 19.09 -3.47 10.25
C LYS A 108 17.88 -4.08 10.97
N LEU A 109 16.69 -3.84 10.46
CA LEU A 109 15.43 -4.41 10.93
C LEU A 109 15.14 -5.73 10.19
N SER A 110 14.39 -6.63 10.83
CA SER A 110 13.75 -7.72 10.10
C SER A 110 12.58 -7.17 9.26
N ALA A 111 12.14 -7.89 8.23
CA ALA A 111 10.94 -7.53 7.48
C ALA A 111 9.70 -7.44 8.40
N VAL A 112 9.67 -8.23 9.47
CA VAL A 112 8.58 -8.22 10.47
C VAL A 112 8.62 -6.94 11.28
N ASP A 113 9.79 -6.56 11.80
CA ASP A 113 9.95 -5.34 12.61
C ASP A 113 9.72 -4.09 11.77
N PHE A 114 10.18 -4.08 10.51
CA PHE A 114 9.90 -3.00 9.58
C PHE A 114 8.40 -2.89 9.28
N GLY A 115 7.72 -4.02 9.06
CA GLY A 115 6.26 -4.07 8.90
C GLY A 115 5.52 -3.49 10.11
N ASN A 116 5.96 -3.86 11.32
CA ASN A 116 5.41 -3.37 12.58
C ASN A 116 5.60 -1.86 12.77
N PHE A 117 6.75 -1.32 12.35
CA PHE A 117 7.06 0.11 12.47
C PHE A 117 6.05 1.01 11.73
N TRP A 118 5.45 0.50 10.65
CA TRP A 118 4.48 1.22 9.83
C TRP A 118 3.02 0.86 10.13
N LYS A 119 2.78 0.17 11.25
CA LYS A 119 1.42 -0.12 11.70
C LYS A 119 0.71 1.16 12.10
N LEU A 120 -0.58 1.24 11.79
CA LEU A 120 -1.46 2.32 12.19
C LEU A 120 -2.62 1.73 12.98
N ASP A 121 -2.87 2.27 14.17
CA ASP A 121 -4.07 1.97 14.94
C ASP A 121 -5.26 2.74 14.36
N GLY A 122 -6.44 2.14 14.45
CA GLY A 122 -7.68 2.80 14.10
C GLY A 122 -8.23 3.62 15.26
N PRO A 123 -9.25 4.47 15.03
CA PRO A 123 -9.85 5.29 16.09
C PRO A 123 -10.47 4.48 17.23
N THR A 124 -10.90 3.26 16.93
CA THR A 124 -11.62 2.35 17.84
C THR A 124 -10.94 1.00 17.98
N GLU A 125 -9.76 0.81 17.38
CA GLU A 125 -9.07 -0.48 17.35
C GLU A 125 -7.57 -0.25 17.49
N SER A 126 -6.93 -0.99 18.39
CA SER A 126 -5.48 -1.13 18.38
C SER A 126 -5.16 -2.44 17.68
N CYS A 127 -4.30 -2.38 16.67
CA CYS A 127 -3.82 -3.59 16.05
C CYS A 127 -2.88 -4.27 17.05
N THR A 128 -3.17 -5.47 17.52
CA THR A 128 -2.27 -6.20 18.41
C THR A 128 -1.24 -6.99 17.62
N GLU A 129 -0.09 -7.26 18.23
CA GLU A 129 0.93 -8.11 17.61
C GLU A 129 0.45 -9.56 17.62
N ASN A 130 0.20 -10.12 16.44
CA ASN A 130 0.14 -11.57 16.31
C ASN A 130 1.58 -12.07 16.26
N ILE A 131 2.09 -12.61 17.37
CA ILE A 131 3.39 -13.30 17.39
C ILE A 131 3.24 -14.54 16.52
N LEU A 132 3.52 -14.42 15.22
CA LEU A 132 3.67 -15.57 14.36
C LEU A 132 4.95 -16.30 14.78
N PRO A 133 4.92 -17.64 14.93
CA PRO A 133 6.13 -18.38 15.22
C PRO A 133 7.17 -18.12 14.12
N SER A 134 8.35 -17.67 14.55
CA SER A 134 9.52 -17.18 13.77
C SER A 134 10.10 -18.18 12.74
N ASN A 135 9.42 -19.27 12.41
CA ASN A 135 9.96 -20.37 11.59
C ASN A 135 9.61 -20.30 10.09
N GLN A 136 8.82 -19.32 9.63
CA GLN A 136 8.61 -19.11 8.19
C GLN A 136 9.53 -18.03 7.66
N LYS A 137 10.71 -18.45 7.17
CA LYS A 137 11.55 -17.61 6.30
C LYS A 137 10.78 -17.31 5.03
N CYS A 138 10.57 -16.02 4.72
CA CYS A 138 10.21 -15.61 3.38
C CYS A 138 11.34 -16.06 2.42
N PRO A 139 11.08 -16.83 1.36
CA PRO A 139 12.11 -17.16 0.39
C PRO A 139 12.64 -15.87 -0.21
N ASN A 140 13.97 -15.76 -0.28
CA ASN A 140 14.69 -14.62 -0.86
C ASN A 140 14.14 -14.33 -2.27
N LEU A 141 13.44 -13.21 -2.44
CA LEU A 141 13.06 -12.72 -3.75
C LEU A 141 14.27 -12.06 -4.39
N VAL A 142 15.09 -12.88 -5.05
CA VAL A 142 16.22 -12.42 -5.86
C VAL A 142 15.66 -11.74 -7.11
N GLY A 143 15.98 -10.44 -7.20
CA GLY A 143 15.83 -9.48 -8.29
C GLY A 143 15.06 -9.85 -9.55
N TYR A 144 14.02 -9.05 -9.85
CA TYR A 144 13.67 -8.67 -11.23
C TYR A 144 13.08 -7.25 -11.25
N THR A 145 13.77 -6.37 -11.98
CA THR A 145 13.33 -5.13 -12.66
C THR A 145 12.67 -3.99 -11.86
N LEU A 146 13.15 -2.78 -12.18
CA LEU A 146 12.81 -1.44 -11.68
C LEU A 146 11.38 -0.98 -12.05
N SER A 147 10.37 -1.80 -11.74
CA SER A 147 9.02 -1.30 -11.43
C SER A 147 8.88 -1.51 -9.93
N LEU A 148 8.41 -0.50 -9.20
CA LEU A 148 8.03 -0.62 -7.79
C LEU A 148 6.76 -1.49 -7.70
N MET A 149 6.80 -2.73 -8.21
CA MET A 149 5.82 -3.76 -8.00
C MET A 149 5.96 -4.22 -6.57
N ILE A 150 5.44 -3.42 -5.65
CA ILE A 150 5.10 -3.96 -4.35
C ILE A 150 3.92 -4.89 -4.61
N ARG A 151 4.20 -6.15 -4.93
CA ARG A 151 3.31 -7.23 -4.50
C ARG A 151 3.35 -7.18 -2.99
N ILE A 152 2.54 -6.29 -2.41
CA ILE A 152 2.39 -6.09 -0.95
C ILE A 152 2.06 -7.43 -0.26
N GLY A 153 1.66 -8.46 -1.01
CA GLY A 153 1.40 -9.81 -0.52
C GLY A 153 2.58 -10.60 0.06
N ILE A 154 3.86 -10.32 -0.26
CA ILE A 154 4.98 -11.11 0.31
C ILE A 154 5.67 -10.42 1.47
N LEU A 155 5.69 -9.08 1.50
CA LEU A 155 6.37 -8.33 2.56
C LEU A 155 5.46 -7.66 3.58
N ALA A 156 4.14 -7.58 3.32
CA ALA A 156 3.17 -7.10 4.30
C ALA A 156 2.28 -8.24 4.79
N ARG A 157 2.89 -9.21 5.50
CA ARG A 157 2.15 -10.00 6.49
C ARG A 157 1.80 -9.20 7.75
N LEU A 158 2.17 -7.92 7.81
CA LEU A 158 1.86 -7.04 8.91
C LEU A 158 1.10 -5.84 8.39
N LEU A 159 -0.22 -5.90 8.49
CA LEU A 159 -1.12 -4.75 8.60
C LEU A 159 -2.52 -5.33 8.91
N CYS A 160 -2.78 -5.49 10.21
CA CYS A 160 -4.07 -5.82 10.82
C CYS A 160 -4.90 -6.86 10.03
N THR A 161 -4.51 -8.13 10.11
CA THR A 161 -5.45 -9.24 9.87
C THR A 161 -6.21 -9.54 11.14
#